data_AF-A0A1V4S0Y4-F1
#
_entry.id   AF-A0A1V4S0Y4-F1
#
_cell.length_a   1.000
_cell.length_b   1.000
_cell.length_c   1.000
_cell.angle_alpha   90.00
_cell.angle_beta   90.00
_cell.angle_gamma   90.00
#
_symmetry.space_group_name_H-M   'P 1'
#
loop_
_entity.id
_entity.type
_entity.pdbx_description
1 polymer ?
#
loop_
_entity_poly.entity_id
_entity_poly.type
_entity_poly.pdbx_seq_one_letter_code
_entity_poly.pdbx_strand_id
1 'polypeptide(L)'
;MASFFREENYGLYSLNFLDKPDRAKNMEWDFPCLIHQDYDGKEEILWGATFGIIMSFLKIIFDLELPRTHTKRIIKGTLYPDYLTGR
;
A
#
# COMPACT_ATOMS: atom_id res chain seq x y z
N MET A 1 3.68 15.35 4.36
CA MET A 1 3.99 14.88 5.74
C MET A 1 2.75 14.76 6.62
N ALA A 2 1.84 15.75 6.63
CA ALA A 2 0.58 15.65 7.40
C ALA A 2 -0.27 14.40 7.07
N SER A 3 -0.16 13.88 5.84
CA SER A 3 -0.92 12.70 5.42
C SER A 3 -0.66 11.44 6.23
N PHE A 4 0.54 11.26 6.81
CA PHE A 4 0.86 10.10 7.64
C PHE A 4 0.14 10.09 8.99
N PHE A 5 -0.39 11.22 9.45
CA PHE A 5 -1.04 11.32 10.77
C PHE A 5 -2.56 11.31 10.67
N ARG A 6 -3.10 11.00 9.49
CA ARG A 6 -4.53 10.97 9.23
C ARG A 6 -4.94 9.54 8.93
N GLU A 7 -5.76 8.96 9.80
CA GLU A 7 -6.19 7.58 9.66
C GLU A 7 -6.94 7.32 8.35
N GLU A 8 -7.68 8.32 7.84
CA GLU A 8 -8.43 8.22 6.59
C GLU A 8 -7.55 8.03 5.35
N ASN A 9 -6.25 8.31 5.46
CA ASN A 9 -5.30 8.13 4.37
C ASN A 9 -4.74 6.70 4.33
N TYR A 10 -5.03 5.84 5.31
CA TYR A 10 -4.58 4.46 5.28
C TYR A 10 -5.63 3.54 4.65
N GLY A 11 -5.17 2.58 3.86
CA GLY A 11 -6.03 1.60 3.20
C GLY A 11 -5.31 0.30 2.88
N LEU A 12 -5.95 -0.51 2.04
CA LEU A 12 -5.39 -1.73 1.47
C LEU A 12 -5.15 -1.54 -0.02
N TYR A 13 -3.96 -1.91 -0.47
CA TYR A 13 -3.58 -2.02 -1.87
C TYR A 13 -3.64 -3.49 -2.27
N SER A 14 -4.66 -3.84 -3.06
CA SER A 14 -4.92 -5.20 -3.50
C SER A 14 -4.34 -5.42 -4.90
N LEU A 15 -3.39 -6.34 -4.99
CA LEU A 15 -2.64 -6.59 -6.22
C LEU A 15 -3.16 -7.81 -6.97
N ASN A 16 -3.50 -7.58 -8.24
CA ASN A 16 -3.73 -8.65 -9.20
C ASN A 16 -2.49 -8.87 -10.05
N PHE A 17 -1.99 -10.10 -10.06
CA PHE A 17 -0.87 -10.52 -10.91
C PHE A 17 -1.46 -11.22 -12.13
N LEU A 18 -1.08 -10.76 -13.33
CA LEU A 18 -1.60 -11.32 -14.58
C LEU A 18 -1.06 -12.74 -14.86
N ASP A 19 0.18 -13.02 -14.48
CA ASP A 19 0.83 -14.34 -14.62
C ASP A 19 1.03 -15.03 -13.25
N LYS A 20 -0.07 -15.36 -12.56
CA LYS A 20 0.03 -16.14 -11.31
C LYS A 20 0.36 -17.61 -11.63
N PRO A 21 1.37 -18.24 -10.99
CA PRO A 21 1.45 -19.70 -10.95
C PRO A 21 0.16 -20.25 -10.33
N ASP A 22 -0.34 -21.41 -10.81
CA ASP A 22 -1.67 -21.94 -10.46
C ASP A 22 -1.95 -22.02 -8.93
N ARG A 23 -0.90 -22.20 -8.12
CA ARG A 23 -1.00 -22.22 -6.64
C ARG A 23 -1.29 -20.86 -6.01
N ALA A 24 -1.08 -19.76 -6.72
CA ALA A 24 -1.26 -18.39 -6.25
C ALA A 24 -2.50 -17.70 -6.84
N LYS A 25 -3.21 -18.33 -7.79
CA LYS A 25 -4.37 -17.75 -8.51
C LYS A 25 -5.43 -17.14 -7.59
N ASN A 26 -5.62 -17.74 -6.41
CA ASN A 26 -6.64 -17.34 -5.45
C ASN A 26 -6.11 -16.52 -4.25
N MET A 27 -4.82 -16.19 -4.22
CA MET A 27 -4.30 -15.25 -3.21
C MET A 27 -4.57 -13.83 -3.71
N GLU A 28 -5.43 -13.11 -3.01
CA GLU A 28 -5.46 -11.64 -3.02
C GLU A 28 -4.25 -11.16 -2.23
N TRP A 29 -3.41 -10.36 -2.86
CA TRP A 29 -2.20 -9.83 -2.25
C TRP A 29 -2.52 -8.42 -1.75
N ASP A 30 -3.05 -8.37 -0.53
CA ASP A 30 -3.44 -7.13 0.11
C ASP A 30 -2.28 -6.61 0.96
N PHE A 31 -1.87 -5.38 0.68
CA PHE A 31 -0.82 -4.68 1.40
C PHE A 31 -1.34 -3.41 2.04
N PRO A 32 -0.94 -3.06 3.27
CA PRO A 32 -1.24 -1.74 3.80
C PRO A 32 -0.59 -0.66 2.92
N CYS A 33 -1.32 0.43 2.70
CA CYS A 33 -0.84 1.57 1.92
C CYS A 33 -1.25 2.91 2.54
N LEU A 34 -0.56 3.96 2.12
CA LEU A 34 -0.97 5.35 2.31
C LEU A 34 -1.49 5.90 0.97
N ILE A 35 -2.66 6.52 1.03
CA ILE A 35 -3.34 7.22 -0.06
C ILE A 35 -3.13 8.71 0.17
N HIS A 36 -2.41 9.37 -0.74
CA HIS A 36 -2.16 10.80 -0.69
C HIS A 36 -2.81 11.47 -1.90
N GLN A 37 -3.38 12.65 -1.72
CA GLN A 37 -3.79 13.51 -2.82
C GLN A 37 -2.75 14.60 -3.00
N ASP A 38 -2.19 14.71 -4.20
CA ASP A 38 -1.29 15.80 -4.55
C ASP A 38 -2.04 17.14 -4.71
N TYR A 39 -1.30 18.20 -5.04
CA TYR A 39 -1.86 19.55 -5.21
C TYR A 39 -2.84 19.64 -6.39
N ASP A 40 -2.72 18.75 -7.38
CA ASP A 40 -3.59 18.68 -8.55
C ASP A 40 -4.79 17.75 -8.32
N GLY A 41 -4.92 17.18 -7.10
CA GLY A 41 -5.99 16.27 -6.70
C GLY A 41 -5.82 14.83 -7.19
N LYS A 42 -4.66 14.48 -7.74
CA LYS A 42 -4.34 13.11 -8.17
C LYS A 42 -4.00 12.26 -6.95
N GLU A 43 -4.55 11.04 -6.93
CA GLU A 43 -4.21 10.06 -5.89
C GLU A 43 -2.86 9.41 -6.19
N GLU A 44 -1.95 9.50 -5.23
CA GLU A 44 -0.69 8.77 -5.17
C GLU A 44 -0.77 7.71 -4.06
N ILE A 45 -0.29 6.51 -4.39
CA ILE A 45 -0.34 5.36 -3.49
C ILE A 45 1.08 4.97 -3.09
N LEU A 46 1.39 5.09 -1.81
CA LEU A 46 2.63 4.60 -1.23
C LEU A 46 2.38 3.26 -0.55
N TRP A 47 3.07 2.22 -1.00
CA TRP A 47 2.93 0.84 -0.51
C TRP A 47 4.27 0.09 -0.58
N GLY A 48 4.29 -1.16 -0.14
CA GLY A 48 5.46 -2.04 -0.29
C GLY A 48 6.63 -1.69 0.64
N ALA A 49 7.86 -1.93 0.17
CA ALA A 49 9.07 -1.78 0.99
C ALA A 49 9.26 -0.35 1.52
N THR A 50 9.07 0.66 0.67
CA THR A 50 9.21 2.07 1.05
C THR A 50 8.20 2.47 2.14
N PHE A 51 6.95 2.02 2.00
CA PHE A 51 5.94 2.22 3.05
C PHE A 51 6.37 1.60 4.38
N GLY A 52 6.85 0.35 4.36
CA GLY A 52 7.32 -0.35 5.56
C GLY A 52 8.47 0.38 6.26
N ILE A 53 9.45 0.88 5.50
CA ILE A 53 10.59 1.65 6.04
C ILE A 53 10.09 2.93 6.73
N ILE A 54 9.21 3.68 6.06
CA ILE A 54 8.67 4.94 6.61
C ILE A 54 7.84 4.67 7.86
N MET A 55 6.96 3.66 7.85
CA MET A 55 6.17 3.32 9.03
C MET A 55 7.03 2.87 10.20
N SER A 56 8.11 2.13 9.94
CA SER A 56 9.07 1.73 10.98
C SER A 56 9.76 2.96 11.60
N PHE A 57 10.18 3.91 10.76
CA PHE A 57 10.76 5.17 11.21
C PHE A 57 9.78 6.01 12.05
N LEU A 58 8.54 6.15 11.57
CA LEU A 58 7.50 6.91 12.28
C LEU A 58 7.11 6.27 13.62
N LYS A 59 7.10 4.94 13.70
CA LYS A 59 6.91 4.24 14.97
C LYS A 59 8.02 4.57 15.97
N ILE A 60 9.28 4.61 15.54
CA ILE A 60 10.41 4.91 16.42
C ILE A 60 10.36 6.35 16.95
N ILE A 61 10.04 7.32 16.09
CA ILE A 61 10.12 8.74 16.45
C ILE A 61 8.84 9.26 17.11
N PHE A 62 7.68 8.73 16.72
CA PHE A 62 6.37 9.26 17.12
C PHE A 62 5.46 8.25 17.81
N ASP A 63 5.90 7.00 18.01
CA ASP A 63 5.06 5.88 18.46
C ASP A 63 3.79 5.70 17.61
N LEU A 64 3.90 6.06 16.32
CA LEU A 64 2.79 5.95 15.37
C LEU A 64 2.57 4.47 15.00
N GLU A 65 1.39 3.96 15.33
CA GLU A 65 0.94 2.64 14.90
C GLU A 65 -0.06 2.74 13.76
N LEU A 66 -0.09 1.71 12.92
CA LEU A 66 -1.09 1.62 11.87
C LEU A 66 -2.49 1.45 12.48
N PRO A 67 -3.52 2.12 11.92
CA PRO A 67 -4.88 1.93 12.39
C PRO A 67 -5.27 0.46 12.26
N ARG A 68 -5.74 -0.16 13.34
CA ARG A 68 -6.15 -1.58 13.36
C ARG A 68 -7.22 -1.91 12.31
N THR A 69 -7.95 -0.90 11.85
CA THR A 69 -9.04 -0.99 10.89
C THR A 69 -8.57 -0.51 9.51
N HIS A 70 -7.76 -1.31 8.83
CA HIS A 70 -7.29 -1.03 7.45
C HIS A 70 -8.39 -1.04 6.37
N THR A 71 -9.66 -1.17 6.75
CA THR A 71 -10.74 -1.62 5.86
C THR A 71 -11.58 -0.51 5.24
N LYS A 72 -11.21 0.78 5.39
CA LYS A 72 -12.04 1.87 4.85
C LYS A 72 -11.90 2.07 3.34
N ARG A 73 -10.73 1.80 2.76
CA ARG A 73 -10.49 1.96 1.30
C ARG A 73 -9.61 0.84 0.77
N ILE A 74 -10.11 0.15 -0.26
CA ILE A 74 -9.37 -0.85 -1.03
C ILE A 74 -9.05 -0.25 -2.40
N ILE A 75 -7.76 -0.14 -2.72
CA ILE A 75 -7.25 0.34 -4.00
C ILE A 75 -6.73 -0.87 -4.77
N LYS A 76 -7.21 -1.05 -6.00
CA LYS A 76 -6.79 -2.18 -6.84
C LYS A 76 -5.63 -1.77 -7.74
N GLY A 77 -4.58 -2.57 -7.76
CA GLY A 77 -3.46 -2.44 -8.67
C GLY A 77 -3.26 -3.71 -9.49
N THR A 78 -2.66 -3.55 -10.66
CA THR A 78 -2.23 -4.67 -11.50
C THR A 78 -0.72 -4.65 -11.59
N LEU A 79 -0.07 -5.75 -11.22
CA LEU A 79 1.36 -5.93 -11.47
C LEU A 79 1.54 -6.74 -12.75
N TYR A 80 2.33 -6.17 -13.66
CA TYR A 80 2.77 -6.86 -14.86
C TYR A 80 3.81 -7.92 -14.51
N PRO A 81 3.91 -9.00 -15.30
CA PRO A 81 4.82 -10.12 -15.03
C PRO A 81 6.27 -9.68 -14.78
N ASP A 82 6.69 -8.63 -15.47
CA ASP A 82 8.06 -8.11 -15.43
C ASP A 82 8.42 -7.44 -14.09
N TYR A 83 7.42 -7.09 -13.28
CA TYR A 83 7.64 -6.49 -11.96
C TYR A 83 8.37 -7.44 -11.00
N LEU A 84 8.07 -8.74 -11.06
CA LEU A 84 8.72 -9.74 -10.20
C LEU A 84 10.12 -10.10 -10.68
N THR A 85 10.37 -9.98 -11.99
CA THR A 85 11.66 -10.30 -12.59
C THR A 85 12.59 -9.08 -12.66
N GLY A 86 12.06 -7.88 -12.44
CA GLY A 86 12.78 -6.62 -12.52
C GLY A 86 13.29 -6.31 -13.92
N ARG A 87 12.60 -6.82 -14.96
CA ARG A 87 12.94 -6.60 -16.37
C ARG A 87 12.14 -5.47 -17.00
#